data_AF-A0A653BUP1-F1
#
_entry.id   AF-A0A653BUP1-F1
#
_cell.length_a   1.000
_cell.length_b   1.000
_cell.length_c   1.000
_cell.angle_alpha   90.00
_cell.angle_beta   90.00
_cell.angle_gamma   90.00
#
_symmetry.space_group_name_H-M   'P 1'
#
loop_
_entity.id
_entity.type
_entity.pdbx_description
1 polymer ?
#
loop_
_entity_poly.entity_id
_entity_poly.type
_entity_poly.pdbx_seq_one_letter_code
_entity_poly.pdbx_strand_id
1 'polypeptide(L)'
;MSPEQAAKIILEHINLEPEQFRLGKTKVFFRAGVLGQMEELRDERLGKIVTWMQSWARGYLSRKEFKKLQEQRLALQVCQRNLRKYLKLRTWPWYKLWQKVRPLLNVTRIEDEIAKLEEKAQKAQEAFEREAKAKKELEGLYAKLLAEKTELLNNLEGEKGSLSEITERANKLQAQKNDLESQLQTD
;
A
#
# COMPACT_ATOMS: atom_id res chain seq x y z
N MET A 1 -19.23 -18.17 16.35
CA MET A 1 -19.72 -19.05 15.26
C MET A 1 -18.52 -19.86 14.79
N SER A 2 -18.59 -21.20 14.82
CA SER A 2 -17.46 -22.01 14.35
C SER A 2 -17.34 -21.93 12.81
N PRO A 3 -16.16 -22.14 12.22
CA PRO A 3 -15.99 -22.13 10.77
C PRO A 3 -16.90 -23.15 10.05
N GLU A 4 -17.13 -24.31 10.67
CA GLU A 4 -18.03 -25.36 10.17
C GLU A 4 -19.49 -24.88 10.12
N GLN A 5 -19.94 -24.18 11.17
CA GLN A 5 -21.28 -23.59 11.21
C GLN A 5 -21.43 -22.49 10.15
N ALA A 6 -20.41 -21.65 9.97
CA ALA A 6 -20.43 -20.59 8.96
C ALA A 6 -20.50 -21.17 7.53
N ALA A 7 -19.69 -22.20 7.25
CA ALA A 7 -19.71 -22.89 5.97
C ALA A 7 -21.09 -23.54 5.70
N LYS A 8 -21.69 -24.18 6.71
CA LYS A 8 -23.02 -24.76 6.59
C LYS A 8 -24.08 -23.71 6.23
N ILE A 9 -24.11 -22.59 6.94
CA ILE A 9 -25.07 -21.49 6.70
C ILE A 9 -24.90 -20.92 5.28
N ILE A 10 -23.66 -20.73 4.82
CA ILE A 10 -23.39 -20.21 3.48
C ILE A 10 -23.88 -21.19 2.41
N LEU A 11 -23.60 -22.49 2.58
CA LEU A 11 -24.02 -23.54 1.64
C LEU A 11 -25.54 -23.74 1.61
N GLU A 12 -26.22 -23.58 2.75
CA GLU A 12 -27.68 -23.57 2.82
C GLU A 12 -28.26 -22.31 2.16
N HIS A 13 -27.63 -21.14 2.33
CA HIS A 13 -28.11 -19.88 1.74
C HIS A 13 -28.05 -19.87 0.21
N ILE A 14 -27.06 -20.53 -0.39
CA ILE A 14 -26.96 -20.71 -1.84
C ILE A 14 -27.90 -21.81 -2.38
N ASN A 15 -28.74 -22.41 -1.53
CA ASN A 15 -29.66 -23.51 -1.85
C ASN A 15 -28.96 -24.72 -2.48
N LEU A 16 -27.75 -25.05 -2.03
CA LEU A 16 -27.06 -26.25 -2.49
C LEU A 16 -27.68 -27.49 -1.85
N GLU A 17 -28.04 -28.48 -2.64
CA GLU A 17 -28.68 -29.69 -2.12
C GLU A 17 -27.74 -30.44 -1.15
N PRO A 18 -28.25 -30.97 -0.03
CA PRO A 18 -27.43 -31.68 0.94
C PRO A 18 -26.67 -32.89 0.38
N GLU A 19 -27.07 -33.45 -0.76
CA GLU A 19 -26.38 -34.58 -1.41
C GLU A 19 -25.14 -34.17 -2.21
N GLN A 20 -25.04 -32.88 -2.55
CA GLN A 20 -24.00 -32.32 -3.42
C GLN A 20 -22.74 -31.94 -2.64
N PHE A 21 -22.80 -31.89 -1.30
CA PHE A 21 -21.64 -31.61 -0.45
C PHE A 21 -21.62 -32.39 0.86
N ARG A 22 -20.42 -32.49 1.47
CA ARG A 22 -20.19 -33.01 2.82
C ARG A 22 -19.18 -32.14 3.55
N LEU A 23 -19.48 -31.75 4.78
CA LEU A 23 -18.57 -31.02 5.65
C LEU A 23 -17.64 -32.00 6.38
N GLY A 24 -16.33 -31.84 6.20
CA GLY A 24 -15.30 -32.45 7.04
C GLY A 24 -14.72 -31.44 8.03
N LYS A 25 -13.91 -31.92 8.98
CA LYS A 25 -13.32 -31.08 10.05
C LYS A 25 -12.42 -29.93 9.55
N THR A 26 -11.85 -30.09 8.36
CA THR A 26 -10.90 -29.12 7.78
C THR A 26 -11.28 -28.71 6.36
N LYS A 27 -12.11 -29.50 5.66
CA LYS A 27 -12.41 -29.32 4.23
C LYS A 27 -13.88 -29.61 3.95
N VAL A 28 -14.42 -28.95 2.93
CA VAL A 28 -15.73 -29.26 2.33
C VAL A 28 -15.49 -30.10 1.09
N PHE A 29 -16.21 -31.22 0.98
CA PHE A 29 -16.16 -32.11 -0.17
C PHE A 29 -17.40 -31.87 -1.05
N PHE A 30 -17.20 -31.66 -2.34
CA PHE A 30 -18.27 -31.48 -3.32
C PHE A 30 -18.34 -32.67 -4.26
N ARG A 31 -19.53 -32.99 -4.78
CA ARG A 31 -19.66 -33.90 -5.91
C ARG A 31 -19.05 -33.28 -7.18
N ALA A 32 -18.74 -34.14 -8.15
CA ALA A 32 -18.24 -33.71 -9.45
C ALA A 32 -19.22 -32.71 -10.12
N GLY A 33 -18.67 -31.68 -10.76
CA GLY A 33 -19.45 -30.64 -11.46
C GLY A 33 -19.92 -29.49 -10.57
N VAL A 34 -20.22 -29.73 -9.29
CA VAL A 34 -20.76 -28.73 -8.37
C VAL A 34 -19.80 -27.55 -8.18
N LEU A 35 -18.52 -27.83 -7.97
CA LEU A 35 -17.51 -26.79 -7.77
C LEU A 35 -17.39 -25.88 -9.01
N GLY A 36 -17.42 -26.44 -10.21
CA GLY A 36 -17.36 -25.66 -11.46
C GLY A 36 -18.56 -24.72 -11.62
N GLN A 37 -19.77 -25.20 -11.33
CA GLN A 37 -20.96 -24.35 -11.33
C GLN A 37 -20.87 -23.20 -10.32
N MET A 38 -20.33 -23.47 -9.13
CA MET A 38 -20.12 -22.43 -8.12
C MET A 38 -19.06 -21.40 -8.54
N GLU A 39 -18.02 -21.84 -9.26
CA GLU A 39 -17.00 -20.94 -9.82
C GLU A 39 -17.57 -20.05 -10.93
N GLU A 40 -18.41 -20.59 -11.82
CA GLU A 40 -19.10 -19.80 -12.85
C GLU A 40 -20.00 -18.71 -12.24
N LEU A 41 -20.80 -19.06 -11.22
CA LEU A 41 -21.64 -18.10 -10.49
C LEU A 41 -20.79 -17.02 -9.79
N ARG A 42 -19.66 -17.42 -9.21
CA ARG A 42 -18.71 -16.49 -8.60
C ARG A 42 -18.18 -15.52 -9.65
N ASP A 43 -17.75 -16.01 -10.80
CA ASP A 43 -17.12 -15.21 -11.83
C ASP A 43 -18.11 -14.22 -12.47
N GLU A 44 -19.37 -14.61 -12.66
CA GLU A 44 -20.44 -13.70 -13.10
C GLU A 44 -20.64 -12.54 -12.10
N ARG A 45 -20.62 -12.85 -10.79
CA ARG A 45 -20.78 -11.84 -9.74
C ARG A 45 -19.55 -10.94 -9.63
N LEU A 46 -18.35 -11.50 -9.67
CA LEU A 46 -17.11 -10.74 -9.67
C LEU A 46 -17.02 -9.81 -10.87
N GLY A 47 -17.43 -10.26 -12.06
CA GLY A 47 -17.49 -9.43 -13.25
C GLY A 47 -18.32 -8.15 -13.05
N LYS A 48 -19.49 -8.27 -12.42
CA LYS A 48 -20.35 -7.10 -12.09
C LYS A 48 -19.68 -6.17 -11.07
N ILE A 49 -19.12 -6.72 -10.00
CA ILE A 49 -18.45 -5.94 -8.94
C ILE A 49 -17.25 -5.16 -9.50
N VAL A 50 -16.41 -5.83 -10.30
CA VAL A 50 -15.24 -5.21 -10.94
C VAL A 50 -15.69 -4.11 -11.89
N THR A 51 -16.75 -4.34 -12.67
CA THR A 51 -17.32 -3.32 -13.56
C THR A 51 -17.81 -2.10 -12.78
N TRP A 52 -18.47 -2.28 -11.63
CA TRP A 52 -18.90 -1.16 -10.78
C TRP A 52 -17.71 -0.39 -10.19
N MET A 53 -16.70 -1.10 -9.70
CA MET A 53 -15.47 -0.48 -9.18
C MET A 53 -14.78 0.36 -10.25
N GLN A 54 -14.62 -0.19 -11.46
CA GLN A 54 -14.04 0.54 -12.58
C GLN A 54 -14.90 1.75 -12.98
N SER A 55 -16.23 1.60 -12.99
CA SER A 55 -17.16 2.69 -13.32
C SER A 55 -17.09 3.82 -12.30
N TRP A 56 -16.95 3.50 -11.02
CA TRP A 56 -16.76 4.51 -9.96
C TRP A 56 -15.43 5.24 -10.10
N ALA A 57 -14.33 4.50 -10.35
CA ALA A 57 -13.01 5.09 -10.56
C ALA A 57 -12.99 6.04 -11.77
N ARG A 58 -13.52 5.58 -12.92
CA ARG A 58 -13.65 6.39 -14.14
C ARG A 58 -14.53 7.62 -13.90
N GLY A 59 -15.69 7.42 -13.27
CA GLY A 59 -16.61 8.52 -12.95
C GLY A 59 -15.99 9.57 -12.01
N TYR A 60 -15.22 9.14 -11.02
CA TYR A 60 -14.50 10.05 -10.13
C TYR A 60 -13.46 10.87 -10.90
N LEU A 61 -12.65 10.23 -11.74
CA LEU A 61 -11.64 10.90 -12.55
C LEU A 61 -12.27 11.92 -13.50
N SER A 62 -13.31 11.53 -14.25
CA SER A 62 -14.00 12.44 -15.17
C SER A 62 -14.64 13.64 -14.46
N ARG A 63 -15.25 13.45 -13.28
CA ARG A 63 -15.80 14.58 -12.50
C ARG A 63 -14.71 15.53 -12.00
N LYS A 64 -13.56 14.99 -11.57
CA LYS A 64 -12.42 15.79 -11.13
C LYS A 64 -11.87 16.65 -12.28
N GLU A 65 -11.71 16.06 -13.46
CA GLU A 65 -11.28 16.78 -14.65
C GLU A 65 -12.30 17.81 -15.11
N PHE A 66 -13.59 17.46 -15.12
CA PHE A 66 -14.66 18.37 -15.50
C PHE A 66 -14.74 19.60 -14.57
N LYS A 67 -14.55 19.42 -13.26
CA LYS A 67 -14.50 20.55 -12.32
C LYS A 67 -13.40 21.55 -12.69
N LYS A 68 -12.21 21.06 -13.05
CA LYS A 68 -11.10 21.91 -13.53
C LYS A 68 -11.50 22.69 -14.79
N LEU A 69 -12.18 22.06 -15.74
CA LEU A 69 -12.66 22.72 -16.96
C LEU A 69 -13.72 23.79 -16.67
N GLN A 70 -14.62 23.54 -15.71
CA GLN A 70 -15.61 24.54 -15.27
C GLN A 70 -14.94 25.78 -14.66
N GLU A 71 -13.97 25.56 -13.76
CA GLU A 71 -13.20 26.64 -13.13
C GLU A 71 -12.42 27.44 -14.18
N GLN A 72 -11.78 26.76 -15.14
CA GLN A 72 -11.09 27.42 -16.26
C GLN A 72 -12.03 28.26 -17.12
N ARG A 73 -13.24 27.77 -17.40
CA ARG A 73 -14.24 28.51 -18.18
C ARG A 73 -14.63 29.82 -17.48
N LEU A 74 -14.89 29.76 -16.18
CA LEU A 74 -15.23 30.95 -15.40
C LEU A 74 -14.04 31.93 -15.33
N ALA A 75 -12.84 31.41 -15.04
CA ALA A 75 -11.62 32.20 -15.01
C ALA A 75 -11.36 32.91 -16.35
N LEU A 76 -11.59 32.23 -17.48
CA LEU A 76 -11.44 32.81 -18.81
C LEU A 76 -12.36 34.02 -19.02
N GLN A 77 -13.62 33.93 -18.60
CA GLN A 77 -14.56 35.06 -18.69
C GLN A 77 -14.09 36.26 -17.87
N VAL A 78 -13.59 36.01 -16.65
CA VAL A 78 -13.03 37.04 -15.78
C VAL A 78 -11.80 37.69 -16.41
N CYS A 79 -10.87 36.88 -16.92
CA CYS A 79 -9.67 37.35 -17.63
C CYS A 79 -10.02 38.22 -18.83
N GLN A 80 -10.93 37.77 -19.70
CA GLN A 80 -11.39 38.54 -20.85
C GLN A 80 -12.01 39.88 -20.44
N ARG A 81 -12.88 39.87 -19.43
CA ARG A 81 -13.52 41.10 -18.90
C ARG A 81 -12.46 42.07 -18.36
N ASN A 82 -11.50 41.57 -17.59
CA ASN A 82 -10.43 42.37 -17.02
C ASN A 82 -9.50 42.93 -18.11
N LEU A 83 -9.16 42.15 -19.13
CA LEU A 83 -8.33 42.61 -20.24
C LEU A 83 -9.00 43.77 -20.99
N ARG A 84 -10.30 43.65 -21.29
CA ARG A 84 -11.07 44.76 -21.91
C ARG A 84 -11.08 46.01 -21.04
N LYS A 85 -11.27 45.87 -19.73
CA LYS A 85 -11.20 47.00 -18.78
C LYS A 85 -9.80 47.62 -18.74
N TYR A 86 -8.76 46.79 -18.67
CA TYR A 86 -7.36 47.23 -18.65
C TYR A 86 -6.99 48.02 -19.92
N LEU A 87 -7.43 47.56 -21.09
CA LEU A 87 -7.20 48.29 -22.35
C LEU A 87 -7.80 49.70 -22.34
N LYS A 88 -8.93 49.92 -21.65
CA LYS A 88 -9.49 51.27 -21.42
C LYS A 88 -8.74 52.03 -20.33
N LEU A 89 -8.34 51.34 -19.26
CA LEU A 89 -7.69 51.94 -18.10
C LEU A 89 -6.26 52.40 -18.38
N ARG A 90 -5.51 51.67 -19.22
CA ARG A 90 -4.08 51.96 -19.51
C ARG A 90 -3.86 53.33 -20.15
N THR A 91 -4.86 53.86 -20.84
CA THR A 91 -4.79 55.19 -21.47
C THR A 91 -5.22 56.31 -20.53
N TRP A 92 -5.88 56.00 -19.41
CA TRP A 92 -6.43 56.98 -18.48
C TRP A 92 -5.32 57.67 -17.66
N PRO A 93 -5.22 59.03 -17.67
CA PRO A 93 -4.11 59.75 -17.02
C PRO A 93 -3.98 59.48 -15.51
N TRP A 94 -5.09 59.42 -14.78
CA TRP A 94 -5.08 59.14 -13.33
C TRP A 94 -4.52 57.76 -12.99
N TYR A 95 -4.78 56.76 -13.83
CA TYR A 95 -4.22 55.42 -13.63
C TYR A 95 -2.70 55.39 -13.89
N LYS A 96 -2.21 56.13 -14.89
CA LYS A 96 -0.76 56.27 -15.16
C LYS A 96 -0.03 56.97 -14.01
N LEU A 97 -0.64 58.00 -13.42
CA LEU A 97 -0.11 58.68 -12.23
C LEU A 97 -0.01 57.69 -11.06
N TRP A 98 -1.09 56.99 -10.74
CA TRP A 98 -1.12 56.00 -9.67
C TRP A 98 -0.08 54.89 -9.84
N GLN A 99 0.14 54.39 -11.07
CA GLN A 99 1.19 53.39 -11.33
C GLN A 99 2.61 53.87 -10.98
N LYS A 100 2.90 55.17 -11.15
CA LYS A 100 4.19 55.77 -10.77
C LYS A 100 4.30 56.05 -9.28
N VAL A 101 3.20 56.47 -8.65
CA VAL A 101 3.17 56.84 -7.22
C VAL A 101 3.14 55.60 -6.31
N ARG A 102 2.38 54.57 -6.67
CA ARG A 102 2.19 53.36 -5.86
C ARG A 102 3.50 52.68 -5.39
N PRO A 103 4.52 52.42 -6.23
CA PRO A 103 5.77 51.79 -5.77
C PRO A 103 6.61 52.69 -4.86
N LEU A 104 6.36 54.01 -4.84
CA LEU A 104 7.02 54.95 -3.93
C LEU A 104 6.34 54.99 -2.54
N LEU A 105 5.16 54.39 -2.42
CA LEU A 105 4.47 54.22 -1.15
C LEU A 105 4.99 52.94 -0.49
N ASN A 106 5.87 53.08 0.50
CA ASN A 106 6.44 52.01 1.33
C ASN A 106 5.41 51.23 2.20
N VAL A 107 4.12 51.30 1.87
CA VAL A 107 3.01 50.65 2.57
C VAL A 107 2.60 49.38 1.81
N THR A 108 3.56 48.59 1.34
CA THR A 108 3.28 47.30 0.72
C THR A 108 3.41 46.19 1.74
N ARG A 109 2.35 45.97 2.54
CA ARG A 109 1.96 44.69 3.16
C ARG A 109 3.11 43.78 3.67
N ILE A 110 4.15 44.37 4.27
CA ILE A 110 5.31 43.62 4.79
C ILE A 110 4.83 42.62 5.87
N GLU A 111 3.85 43.03 6.68
CA GLU A 111 3.21 42.18 7.69
C GLU A 111 2.56 40.91 7.10
N ASP A 112 1.89 41.01 5.94
CA ASP A 112 1.30 39.84 5.28
C ASP A 112 2.35 38.91 4.67
N GLU A 113 3.50 39.45 4.26
CA GLU A 113 4.63 38.65 3.78
C GLU A 113 5.34 37.94 4.93
N ILE A 114 5.55 38.64 6.05
CA ILE A 114 6.08 38.06 7.30
C ILE A 114 5.16 36.93 7.77
N ALA A 115 3.85 37.17 7.88
CA ALA A 115 2.90 36.15 8.31
C ALA A 115 2.91 34.89 7.40
N LYS A 116 3.04 35.08 6.08
CA LYS A 116 3.18 33.95 5.13
C LYS A 116 4.50 33.21 5.28
N LEU A 117 5.60 33.92 5.57
CA LEU A 117 6.90 33.31 5.78
C LEU A 117 6.92 32.53 7.10
N GLU A 118 6.31 33.07 8.15
CA GLU A 118 6.13 32.40 9.44
C GLU A 118 5.29 31.13 9.31
N GLU A 119 4.16 31.18 8.61
CA GLU A 119 3.32 30.00 8.36
C GLU A 119 4.08 28.90 7.60
N LYS A 120 4.89 29.29 6.60
CA LYS A 120 5.73 28.34 5.86
C LYS A 120 6.83 27.74 6.74
N ALA A 121 7.46 28.57 7.57
CA ALA A 121 8.50 28.12 8.50
C ALA A 121 7.92 27.13 9.51
N GLN A 122 6.75 27.41 10.09
CA GLN A 122 6.05 26.51 11.01
C GLN A 122 5.71 25.17 10.34
N LYS A 123 5.11 25.19 9.14
CA LYS A 123 4.79 23.96 8.41
C LYS A 123 6.04 23.13 8.07
N ALA A 124 7.14 23.78 7.70
CA ALA A 124 8.41 23.11 7.42
C ALA A 124 8.99 22.49 8.70
N GLN A 125 8.92 23.21 9.83
CA GLN A 125 9.38 22.74 11.13
C GLN A 125 8.58 21.51 11.60
N GLU A 126 7.24 21.56 11.50
CA GLU A 126 6.36 20.43 11.86
C GLU A 126 6.63 19.19 10.99
N ALA A 127 6.84 19.38 9.68
CA ALA A 127 7.19 18.30 8.77
C ALA A 127 8.55 17.69 9.13
N PHE A 128 9.55 18.52 9.38
CA PHE A 128 10.88 18.09 9.80
C PHE A 128 10.85 17.30 11.12
N GLU A 129 10.11 17.78 12.11
CA GLU A 129 9.97 17.07 13.40
C GLU A 129 9.29 15.71 13.25
N ARG A 130 8.29 15.61 12.37
CA ARG A 130 7.62 14.34 12.06
C ARG A 130 8.57 13.36 11.38
N GLU A 131 9.33 13.82 10.39
CA GLU A 131 10.32 12.99 9.68
C GLU A 131 11.47 12.57 10.59
N ALA A 132 11.95 13.46 11.47
CA ALA A 132 13.00 13.16 12.43
C ALA A 132 12.57 12.07 13.43
N LYS A 133 11.33 12.13 13.92
CA LYS A 133 10.76 11.08 14.79
C LYS A 133 10.66 9.74 14.06
N ALA A 134 10.10 9.74 12.85
CA ALA A 134 9.97 8.52 12.03
C ALA A 134 11.34 7.90 11.71
N LYS A 135 12.34 8.73 11.37
CA LYS A 135 13.71 8.26 11.12
C LYS A 135 14.32 7.57 12.34
N LYS A 136 14.19 8.17 13.53
CA LYS A 136 14.70 7.60 14.78
C LYS A 136 14.05 6.25 15.13
N GLU A 137 12.74 6.12 14.90
CA GLU A 137 12.03 4.85 15.07
C GLU A 137 12.53 3.77 14.09
N LEU A 138 12.72 4.16 12.83
CA LEU A 138 13.17 3.25 11.77
C LEU A 138 14.62 2.80 11.98
N GLU A 139 15.52 3.68 12.41
CA GLU A 139 16.89 3.35 12.81
C GLU A 139 16.90 2.36 13.99
N GLY A 140 16.01 2.55 14.97
CA GLY A 140 15.87 1.62 16.10
C GLY A 140 15.40 0.22 15.68
N LEU A 141 14.42 0.13 14.77
CA LEU A 141 13.97 -1.14 14.22
C LEU A 141 15.04 -1.81 13.38
N TYR A 142 15.78 -1.03 12.57
CA TYR A 142 16.87 -1.55 11.75
C TYR A 142 17.99 -2.16 12.61
N ALA A 143 18.38 -1.50 13.71
CA ALA A 143 19.38 -2.03 14.62
C ALA A 143 18.95 -3.36 15.26
N LYS A 144 17.68 -3.48 15.68
CA LYS A 144 17.12 -4.73 16.24
C LYS A 144 17.15 -5.86 15.22
N LEU A 145 16.63 -5.61 14.01
CA LEU A 145 16.61 -6.60 12.93
C LEU A 145 18.02 -7.04 12.53
N LEU A 146 18.99 -6.13 12.56
CA LEU A 146 20.38 -6.46 12.22
C LEU A 146 21.03 -7.32 13.31
N ALA A 147 20.72 -7.07 14.58
CA ALA A 147 21.14 -7.93 15.70
C ALA A 147 20.51 -9.33 15.57
N GLU A 148 19.20 -9.43 15.39
CA GLU A 148 18.48 -10.71 15.20
C GLU A 148 19.03 -11.50 14.01
N LYS A 149 19.27 -10.83 12.87
CA LYS A 149 19.89 -11.46 11.69
C LYS A 149 21.27 -12.03 12.02
N THR A 150 22.09 -11.29 12.76
CA THR A 150 23.45 -11.72 13.10
C THR A 150 23.42 -12.92 14.05
N GLU A 151 22.52 -12.90 15.03
CA GLU A 151 22.32 -14.02 15.96
C GLU A 151 21.85 -15.29 15.22
N LEU A 152 20.87 -15.15 14.31
CA LEU A 152 20.41 -16.28 13.49
C LEU A 152 21.50 -16.85 12.58
N LEU A 153 22.35 -15.99 12.00
CA LEU A 153 23.50 -16.45 11.20
C LEU A 153 24.51 -17.22 12.05
N ASN A 154 24.82 -16.74 13.25
CA ASN A 154 25.72 -17.44 14.17
C ASN A 154 25.14 -18.80 14.60
N ASN A 155 23.85 -18.86 14.91
CA ASN A 155 23.17 -20.11 15.26
C ASN A 155 23.21 -21.10 14.09
N LEU A 156 22.96 -20.64 12.86
CA LEU A 156 23.01 -21.46 11.65
C LEU A 156 24.43 -22.01 11.39
N GLU A 157 25.47 -21.21 11.60
CA GLU A 157 26.86 -21.67 11.49
C GLU A 157 27.19 -22.72 12.56
N GLY A 158 26.75 -22.51 13.80
CA GLY A 158 26.89 -23.50 14.88
C GLY A 158 26.19 -24.82 14.58
N GLU A 159 24.96 -24.78 14.09
CA GLU A 159 24.21 -25.98 13.68
C GLU A 159 24.88 -26.72 12.52
N LYS A 160 25.44 -26.00 11.53
CA LYS A 160 26.22 -26.61 10.44
C LYS A 160 27.45 -27.35 10.96
N GLY A 161 28.17 -26.76 11.91
CA GLY A 161 29.32 -27.40 12.56
C GLY A 161 28.91 -28.69 13.28
N SER A 162 27.87 -28.62 14.11
CA SER A 162 27.33 -29.78 14.83
C SER A 162 26.84 -30.88 13.87
N LEU A 163 26.15 -30.50 12.79
CA LEU A 163 25.70 -31.44 11.76
C LEU A 163 26.89 -32.17 11.13
N SER A 164 27.96 -31.43 10.79
CA SER A 164 29.19 -32.01 10.22
C SER A 164 29.79 -33.07 11.15
N GLU A 165 29.92 -32.78 12.45
CA GLU A 165 30.42 -33.72 13.46
C GLU A 165 29.54 -34.98 13.58
N ILE A 166 28.22 -34.80 13.54
CA ILE A 166 27.26 -35.91 13.58
C ILE A 166 27.41 -36.78 12.32
N THR A 167 27.51 -36.19 11.13
CA THR A 167 27.76 -36.96 9.90
C THR A 167 29.08 -37.72 9.93
N GLU A 168 30.17 -37.13 10.44
CA GLU A 168 31.43 -37.85 10.57
C GLU A 168 31.33 -39.03 11.54
N ARG A 169 30.68 -38.84 12.70
CA ARG A 169 30.43 -39.94 13.65
C ARG A 169 29.55 -41.04 13.03
N ALA A 170 28.48 -40.67 12.33
CA ALA A 170 27.61 -41.62 11.66
C ALA A 170 28.37 -42.43 10.60
N ASN A 171 29.21 -41.78 9.79
CA ASN A 171 30.05 -42.46 8.80
C ASN A 171 31.05 -43.42 9.45
N LYS A 172 31.68 -43.04 10.56
CA LYS A 172 32.58 -43.93 11.32
C LYS A 172 31.86 -45.15 11.88
N LEU A 173 30.70 -44.94 12.51
CA LEU A 173 29.88 -46.03 13.04
C LEU A 173 29.38 -46.96 11.93
N GLN A 174 29.00 -46.40 10.77
CA GLN A 174 28.61 -47.19 9.60
C GLN A 174 29.76 -48.05 9.09
N ALA A 175 30.97 -47.50 9.01
CA ALA A 175 32.16 -48.26 8.61
C ALA A 175 32.47 -49.39 9.61
N GLN A 176 32.43 -49.11 10.91
CA GLN A 176 32.61 -50.13 11.96
C GLN A 176 31.55 -51.23 11.91
N LYS A 177 30.29 -50.85 11.67
CA LYS A 177 29.19 -51.80 11.51
C LYS A 177 29.44 -52.73 10.32
N ASN A 178 29.79 -52.17 9.16
CA ASN A 178 30.05 -52.95 7.95
C ASN A 178 31.22 -53.94 8.15
N ASP A 179 32.28 -53.52 8.86
CA ASP A 179 33.42 -54.38 9.19
C ASP A 179 33.01 -55.57 10.08
N LEU A 180 32.24 -55.31 11.15
CA LEU A 180 31.69 -56.35 12.02
C LEU A 180 30.72 -57.29 11.30
N GLU A 181 29.85 -56.77 10.42
CA GLU A 181 28.97 -57.59 9.59
C GLU A 181 29.76 -58.50 8.63
N SER A 182 30.88 -58.01 8.09
CA SER A 182 31.76 -58.82 7.24
C SER A 182 32.46 -59.93 8.02
N GLN A 183 32.94 -59.65 9.24
CA GLN A 183 33.57 -60.65 10.12
C GLN A 183 32.59 -61.75 10.50
N LEU A 184 31.34 -61.40 10.82
CA LEU A 184 30.26 -62.35 11.12
C LEU A 184 29.82 -63.21 9.93
N GLN A 185 30.12 -62.82 8.69
CA GLN A 185 29.84 -63.64 7.50
C GLN A 185 30.98 -64.61 7.16
N THR A 186 32.16 -64.41 7.72
CA THR A 186 33.36 -65.25 7.49
C THR A 186 33.56 -66.36 8.52
N ASP A 187 32.79 -66.38 9.60
CA ASP A 187 32.65 -67.50 10.56
C ASP A 187 31.39 -68.34 10.25
#